data_AF-A0A4Q5TBX4-F1
#
_entry.id   AF-A0A4Q5TBX4-F1
#
_cell.length_a   1.000
_cell.length_b   1.000
_cell.length_c   1.000
_cell.angle_alpha   90.00
_cell.angle_beta   90.00
_cell.angle_gamma   90.00
#
_symmetry.space_group_name_H-M   'P 1'
#
loop_
_entity.id
_entity.type
_entity.pdbx_description
1 polymer ?
#
loop_
_entity_poly.entity_id
_entity_poly.type
_entity_poly.pdbx_seq_one_letter_code
_entity_poly.pdbx_strand_id
1 'polypeptide(L)'
;PHWWNGETGKVKPFSRMDDGGDLVETSFMLQGLLCVRQYLQRGNAVERKLAARADKLWRETEFDWYQNGQNVLFWHWSPVNGWKMNFKVRGYNECLIMYILAASSPNHGVPSSVYHEGWAENGKIVKKSFYKQDTLQLFYQGNPPQGGPLFWAHYSYLGLDPRGLKDRYADYGKEVVAQSKINYQWCVDNPKEFKGYGPANWGLTASYSVNGYSAHAPSMEEDLGVISPTAALSSFPYTPAPSMAAMKHWYSSMKDKVWGRFGFFDAFSETDNWFPKRYLAIDQGPAVVMMENYRSGLLWNLFMSCPEIKAGLTKLGFESPHYK
;
A
#
# COMPACT_ATOMS: atom_id res chain seq x y z
N PRO A 1 17.20 -3.21 -2.30
CA PRO A 1 16.73 -4.62 -2.22
C PRO A 1 15.52 -4.72 -1.30
N HIS A 2 14.74 -5.79 -1.45
CA HIS A 2 13.63 -6.12 -0.57
C HIS A 2 14.10 -6.34 0.88
N TRP A 3 15.12 -7.18 1.09
CA TRP A 3 15.69 -7.43 2.42
C TRP A 3 17.18 -7.14 2.53
N TRP A 4 17.55 -6.61 3.69
CA TRP A 4 18.92 -6.30 4.09
C TRP A 4 19.23 -7.09 5.35
N ASN A 5 20.47 -7.54 5.51
CA ASN A 5 21.00 -7.88 6.82
C ASN A 5 21.21 -6.58 7.59
N GLY A 6 20.47 -6.39 8.69
CA GLY A 6 20.44 -5.13 9.44
C GLY A 6 21.77 -4.73 10.10
N GLU A 7 22.66 -5.67 10.37
CA GLU A 7 23.97 -5.41 11.01
C GLU A 7 25.03 -4.99 9.99
N THR A 8 24.92 -5.45 8.76
CA THR A 8 25.96 -5.30 7.73
C THR A 8 25.55 -4.42 6.54
N GLY A 9 24.24 -4.15 6.38
CA GLY A 9 23.69 -3.44 5.22
C GLY A 9 23.80 -4.22 3.91
N LYS A 10 24.17 -5.50 3.93
CA LYS A 10 24.25 -6.34 2.74
C LYS A 10 22.88 -6.89 2.35
N VAL A 11 22.64 -7.05 1.04
CA VAL A 11 21.41 -7.67 0.54
C VAL A 11 21.25 -9.09 1.10
N LYS A 12 20.05 -9.39 1.58
CA LYS A 12 19.59 -10.76 1.82
C LYS A 12 18.59 -11.07 0.71
N PRO A 13 18.88 -12.02 -0.21
CA PRO A 13 17.95 -12.35 -1.27
C PRO A 13 16.58 -12.75 -0.72
N PHE A 14 15.52 -12.20 -1.31
CA PHE A 14 14.13 -12.54 -0.95
C PHE A 14 13.72 -13.86 -1.60
N SER A 15 14.24 -14.12 -2.81
CA SER A 15 14.19 -15.42 -3.48
C SER A 15 15.51 -15.68 -4.22
N ARG A 16 15.65 -16.84 -4.87
CA ARG A 16 16.87 -17.20 -5.62
C ARG A 16 17.26 -16.17 -6.70
N MET A 17 16.28 -15.54 -7.34
CA MET A 17 16.49 -14.59 -8.44
C MET A 17 16.24 -13.12 -8.05
N ASP A 18 15.73 -12.90 -6.84
CA ASP A 18 15.50 -11.58 -6.27
C ASP A 18 16.57 -11.27 -5.21
N ASP A 19 17.76 -10.93 -5.72
CA ASP A 19 18.98 -10.66 -4.97
C ASP A 19 19.55 -9.26 -5.27
N GLY A 20 18.73 -8.39 -5.86
CA GLY A 20 19.14 -7.08 -6.37
C GLY A 20 18.24 -5.94 -5.90
N GLY A 21 17.98 -4.98 -6.78
CA GLY A 21 17.07 -3.89 -6.52
C GLY A 21 15.61 -4.32 -6.65
N ASP A 22 14.80 -3.81 -5.72
CA ASP A 22 13.34 -3.92 -5.70
C ASP A 22 12.81 -2.49 -5.71
N LEU A 23 12.18 -2.09 -6.82
CA LEU A 23 11.74 -0.71 -7.03
C LEU A 23 10.44 -0.38 -6.28
N VAL A 24 9.58 -1.37 -6.03
CA VAL A 24 8.32 -1.16 -5.30
C VAL A 24 8.64 -0.89 -3.82
N GLU A 25 9.47 -1.71 -3.19
CA GLU A 25 9.89 -1.50 -1.81
C GLU A 25 10.70 -0.20 -1.64
N THR A 26 11.57 0.10 -2.62
CA THR A 26 12.28 1.38 -2.68
C THR A 26 11.30 2.55 -2.75
N SER A 27 10.20 2.42 -3.49
CA SER A 27 9.17 3.44 -3.60
C SER A 27 8.42 3.67 -2.28
N PHE A 28 8.11 2.62 -1.53
CA PHE A 28 7.51 2.76 -0.20
C PHE A 28 8.47 3.45 0.79
N MET A 29 9.75 3.08 0.78
CA MET A 29 10.78 3.77 1.57
C MET A 29 10.85 5.26 1.21
N LEU A 30 10.90 5.59 -0.08
CA LEU A 30 10.99 6.99 -0.54
C LEU A 30 9.74 7.81 -0.21
N GLN A 31 8.55 7.20 -0.28
CA GLN A 31 7.31 7.84 0.17
C GLN A 31 7.44 8.31 1.63
N GLY A 32 8.01 7.48 2.51
CA GLY A 32 8.30 7.85 3.90
C GLY A 32 9.43 8.88 4.05
N LEU A 33 10.56 8.69 3.35
CA LEU A 33 11.71 9.60 3.43
C LEU A 33 11.39 11.02 2.94
N LEU A 34 10.52 11.18 1.94
CA LEU A 34 10.05 12.48 1.52
C LEU A 34 9.22 13.17 2.61
N CYS A 35 8.39 12.43 3.36
CA CYS A 35 7.70 13.00 4.53
C CYS A 35 8.70 13.48 5.58
N VAL A 36 9.73 12.68 5.89
CA VAL A 36 10.81 13.03 6.83
C VAL A 36 11.55 14.28 6.37
N ARG A 37 11.89 14.37 5.07
CA ARG A 37 12.51 15.55 4.47
C ARG A 37 11.65 16.79 4.71
N GLN A 38 10.36 16.72 4.38
CA GLN A 38 9.46 17.87 4.52
C GLN A 38 9.25 18.30 5.98
N TYR A 39 9.27 17.34 6.91
CA TYR A 39 9.12 17.61 8.34
C TYR A 39 10.36 18.30 8.93
N LEU A 40 11.56 17.86 8.55
CA LEU A 40 12.82 18.30 9.15
C LEU A 40 13.51 19.47 8.43
N GLN A 41 13.16 19.77 7.18
CA GLN A 41 13.88 20.76 6.35
C GLN A 41 13.89 22.19 6.90
N ARG A 42 12.95 22.56 7.80
CA ARG A 42 12.90 23.88 8.46
C ARG A 42 13.41 23.85 9.90
N GLY A 43 13.93 22.71 10.35
CA GLY A 43 14.41 22.48 11.69
C GLY A 43 15.81 23.09 11.96
N ASN A 44 16.44 22.62 13.02
CA ASN A 44 17.80 22.98 13.42
C ASN A 44 18.88 22.43 12.45
N ALA A 45 20.15 22.73 12.70
CA ALA A 45 21.24 22.34 11.80
C ALA A 45 21.39 20.81 11.62
N VAL A 46 21.07 20.00 12.64
CA VAL A 46 21.10 18.53 12.54
C VAL A 46 19.93 18.02 11.70
N GLU A 47 18.72 18.55 11.94
CA GLU A 47 17.51 18.20 11.21
C GLU A 47 17.63 18.51 9.72
N ARG A 48 18.15 19.70 9.36
CA ARG A 48 18.41 20.07 7.96
C ARG A 48 19.43 19.16 7.28
N LYS A 49 20.46 18.70 8.02
CA LYS A 49 21.43 17.71 7.49
C LYS A 49 20.76 16.36 7.22
N LEU A 50 19.85 15.92 8.09
CA LEU A 50 19.08 14.68 7.86
C LEU A 50 18.13 14.82 6.65
N ALA A 51 17.42 15.94 6.53
CA ALA A 51 16.58 16.22 5.37
C ALA A 51 17.38 16.22 4.06
N ALA A 52 18.56 16.82 4.04
CA ALA A 52 19.44 16.81 2.87
C ALA A 52 19.95 15.40 2.50
N ARG A 53 20.19 14.53 3.49
CA ARG A 53 20.56 13.13 3.23
C ARG A 53 19.40 12.32 2.65
N ALA A 54 18.17 12.55 3.13
CA ALA A 54 16.98 11.95 2.54
C ALA A 54 16.76 12.43 1.10
N ASP A 55 16.96 13.72 0.82
CA ASP A 55 16.89 14.29 -0.53
C ASP A 55 17.93 13.69 -1.47
N LYS A 56 19.15 13.44 -0.98
CA LYS A 56 20.19 12.76 -1.75
C LYS A 56 19.75 11.36 -2.19
N LEU A 57 19.24 10.54 -1.26
CA LEU A 57 18.77 9.18 -1.59
C LEU A 57 17.61 9.20 -2.60
N TRP A 58 16.68 10.14 -2.45
CA TRP A 58 15.61 10.37 -3.41
C TRP A 58 16.14 10.67 -4.81
N ARG A 59 17.08 11.61 -4.93
CA ARG A 59 17.64 12.07 -6.21
C ARG A 59 18.53 11.04 -6.90
N GLU A 60 19.15 10.15 -6.14
CA GLU A 60 20.03 9.08 -6.66
C GLU A 60 19.25 7.81 -7.04
N THR A 61 17.92 7.76 -6.85
CA THR A 61 17.13 6.59 -7.24
C THR A 61 16.84 6.61 -8.75
N GLU A 62 17.40 5.64 -9.46
CA GLU A 62 17.34 5.51 -10.93
C GLU A 62 16.03 4.83 -11.42
N PHE A 63 14.88 5.50 -11.34
CA PHE A 63 13.62 4.89 -11.82
C PHE A 63 13.62 4.58 -13.32
N ASP A 64 14.28 5.43 -14.11
CA ASP A 64 14.39 5.29 -15.56
C ASP A 64 15.16 4.02 -15.98
N TRP A 65 16.15 3.58 -15.20
CA TRP A 65 16.83 2.29 -15.38
C TRP A 65 15.85 1.11 -15.42
N TYR A 66 14.85 1.13 -14.54
CA TYR A 66 13.85 0.06 -14.41
C TYR A 66 12.81 0.05 -15.54
N GLN A 67 12.90 0.94 -16.51
CA GLN A 67 12.15 0.79 -17.77
C GLN A 67 12.67 -0.37 -18.61
N ASN A 68 13.97 -0.70 -18.50
CA ASN A 68 14.64 -1.64 -19.40
C ASN A 68 14.29 -1.36 -20.89
N GLY A 69 14.36 -0.09 -21.27
CA GLY A 69 14.06 0.41 -22.62
C GLY A 69 12.59 0.33 -23.05
N GLN A 70 11.64 0.14 -22.13
CA GLN A 70 10.22 -0.03 -22.44
C GLN A 70 9.33 0.99 -21.72
N ASN A 71 8.12 1.22 -22.25
CA ASN A 71 7.11 2.07 -21.61
C ASN A 71 6.39 1.34 -20.44
N VAL A 72 7.15 0.79 -19.49
CA VAL A 72 6.65 0.11 -18.27
C VAL A 72 7.77 0.03 -17.26
N LEU A 73 7.46 0.02 -15.95
CA LEU A 73 8.46 -0.25 -14.91
C LEU A 73 8.51 -1.73 -14.56
N PHE A 74 9.73 -2.26 -14.48
CA PHE A 74 10.00 -3.56 -13.90
C PHE A 74 10.15 -3.45 -12.38
N TRP A 75 9.66 -4.45 -11.66
CA TRP A 75 9.76 -4.49 -10.21
C TRP A 75 11.22 -4.72 -9.77
N HIS A 76 11.93 -5.62 -10.45
CA HIS A 76 13.24 -6.10 -10.00
C HIS A 76 14.32 -5.92 -11.06
N TRP A 77 15.55 -5.69 -10.59
CA TRP A 77 16.77 -5.82 -11.37
C TRP A 77 17.89 -6.41 -10.51
N SER A 78 18.69 -7.31 -11.07
CA SER A 78 19.81 -7.94 -10.36
C SER A 78 21.14 -7.77 -11.08
N PRO A 79 22.25 -7.50 -10.37
CA PRO A 79 23.59 -7.49 -10.96
C PRO A 79 24.05 -8.88 -11.43
N VAL A 80 23.48 -9.96 -10.89
CA VAL A 80 23.83 -11.35 -11.24
C VAL A 80 22.82 -11.94 -12.22
N ASN A 81 21.53 -11.63 -12.03
CA ASN A 81 20.44 -12.24 -12.78
C ASN A 81 19.84 -11.33 -13.85
N GLY A 82 20.24 -10.06 -13.93
CA GLY A 82 19.67 -9.08 -14.85
C GLY A 82 18.17 -8.92 -14.64
N TRP A 83 17.40 -9.01 -15.72
CA TRP A 83 15.94 -8.84 -15.74
C TRP A 83 15.16 -10.17 -15.61
N LYS A 84 15.79 -11.27 -15.17
CA LYS A 84 15.18 -12.62 -15.16
C LYS A 84 13.92 -12.76 -14.30
N MET A 85 13.76 -11.94 -13.24
CA MET A 85 12.49 -11.88 -12.49
C MET A 85 11.32 -11.45 -13.39
N ASN A 86 11.60 -10.67 -14.44
CA ASN A 86 10.69 -10.35 -15.55
C ASN A 86 9.27 -9.91 -15.12
N PHE A 87 9.19 -9.14 -14.03
CA PHE A 87 7.92 -8.68 -13.50
C PHE A 87 7.69 -7.23 -13.95
N LYS A 88 6.90 -7.06 -15.01
CA LYS A 88 6.35 -5.76 -15.43
C LYS A 88 5.19 -5.37 -14.52
N VAL A 89 5.30 -4.25 -13.83
CA VAL A 89 4.27 -3.81 -12.87
C VAL A 89 3.12 -3.16 -13.64
N ARG A 90 1.97 -3.82 -13.70
CA ARG A 90 0.74 -3.34 -14.35
C ARG A 90 -0.35 -3.13 -13.32
N GLY A 91 -1.15 -2.10 -13.52
CA GLY A 91 -2.23 -1.76 -12.59
C GLY A 91 -3.51 -2.55 -12.87
N TYR A 92 -4.46 -2.59 -11.94
CA TYR A 92 -4.41 -1.96 -10.63
C TYR A 92 -3.95 -2.96 -9.55
N ASN A 93 -3.00 -2.52 -8.74
CA ASN A 93 -2.51 -3.19 -7.54
C ASN A 93 -1.93 -2.16 -6.53
N GLU A 94 -1.18 -2.59 -5.52
CA GLU A 94 -0.58 -1.75 -4.48
C GLU A 94 0.51 -0.78 -4.95
N CYS A 95 0.95 -0.84 -6.21
CA CYS A 95 2.21 -0.24 -6.67
C CYS A 95 2.07 1.14 -7.33
N LEU A 96 0.91 1.79 -7.26
CA LEU A 96 0.66 3.09 -7.91
C LEU A 96 1.72 4.15 -7.56
N ILE A 97 2.15 4.23 -6.31
CA ILE A 97 3.10 5.23 -5.83
C ILE A 97 4.47 5.13 -6.52
N MET A 98 4.86 3.94 -6.98
CA MET A 98 6.10 3.74 -7.73
C MET A 98 6.07 4.56 -9.03
N TYR A 99 4.96 4.53 -9.77
CA TYR A 99 4.82 5.29 -11.01
C TYR A 99 4.74 6.80 -10.76
N ILE A 100 4.08 7.23 -9.68
CA ILE A 100 4.02 8.64 -9.30
C ILE A 100 5.40 9.15 -8.92
N LEU A 101 6.15 8.42 -8.10
CA LEU A 101 7.53 8.76 -7.73
C LEU A 101 8.44 8.76 -8.96
N ALA A 102 8.34 7.77 -9.84
CA ALA A 102 9.11 7.74 -11.08
C ALA A 102 8.82 8.95 -11.97
N ALA A 103 7.58 9.41 -12.07
CA ALA A 103 7.24 10.63 -12.82
C ALA A 103 7.71 11.92 -12.11
N SER A 104 7.85 11.87 -10.78
CA SER A 104 8.27 12.98 -9.91
C SER A 104 9.79 13.13 -9.80
N SER A 105 10.57 12.08 -10.10
CA SER A 105 12.03 12.12 -9.95
C SER A 105 12.64 13.22 -10.82
N PRO A 106 13.45 14.14 -10.24
CA PRO A 106 14.05 15.25 -10.97
C PRO A 106 15.27 14.85 -11.81
N ASN A 107 15.93 13.74 -11.46
CA ASN A 107 17.19 13.32 -12.09
C ASN A 107 17.00 12.07 -12.98
N HIS A 108 16.13 11.16 -12.55
CA HIS A 108 15.92 9.85 -13.15
C HIS A 108 14.44 9.59 -13.39
N GLY A 109 13.76 10.61 -13.91
CA GLY A 109 12.32 10.57 -14.14
C GLY A 109 11.92 9.82 -15.41
N VAL A 110 10.72 9.26 -15.41
CA VAL A 110 10.17 8.55 -16.60
C VAL A 110 9.15 9.42 -17.36
N PRO A 111 9.00 9.26 -18.69
CA PRO A 111 7.94 9.95 -19.45
C PRO A 111 6.55 9.44 -19.05
N SER A 112 5.50 10.23 -19.30
CA SER A 112 4.12 9.84 -18.98
C SER A 112 3.63 8.60 -19.76
N SER A 113 4.25 8.28 -20.90
CA SER A 113 3.99 7.04 -21.65
C SER A 113 4.20 5.79 -20.80
N VAL A 114 5.19 5.79 -19.89
CA VAL A 114 5.46 4.65 -18.99
C VAL A 114 4.27 4.38 -18.07
N TYR A 115 3.61 5.43 -17.59
CA TYR A 115 2.38 5.31 -16.81
C TYR A 115 1.19 4.90 -17.68
N HIS A 116 0.95 5.61 -18.79
CA HIS A 116 -0.25 5.38 -19.60
C HIS A 116 -0.24 4.04 -20.35
N GLU A 117 0.89 3.62 -20.91
CA GLU A 117 1.03 2.37 -21.66
C GLU A 117 1.40 1.18 -20.76
N GLY A 118 2.18 1.42 -19.71
CA GLY A 118 2.66 0.41 -18.77
C GLY A 118 1.68 0.13 -17.64
N TRP A 119 1.54 1.07 -16.70
CA TRP A 119 0.64 0.92 -15.55
C TRP A 119 -0.83 0.82 -15.96
N ALA A 120 -1.31 1.79 -16.72
CA ALA A 120 -2.72 1.90 -17.08
C ALA A 120 -3.11 1.07 -18.32
N GLU A 121 -2.14 0.43 -18.96
CA GLU A 121 -2.33 -0.46 -20.11
C GLU A 121 -3.18 0.16 -21.23
N ASN A 122 -2.94 1.43 -21.54
CA ASN A 122 -3.70 2.22 -22.50
C ASN A 122 -5.21 2.24 -22.20
N GLY A 123 -5.57 2.29 -20.92
CA GLY A 123 -6.95 2.35 -20.44
C GLY A 123 -7.58 1.01 -20.07
N LYS A 124 -6.91 -0.13 -20.32
CA LYS A 124 -7.41 -1.45 -19.88
C LYS A 124 -7.49 -1.60 -18.37
N ILE A 125 -6.80 -0.71 -17.62
CA ILE A 125 -6.95 -0.61 -16.17
C ILE A 125 -8.37 -0.21 -15.74
N VAL A 126 -9.21 0.34 -16.63
CA VAL A 126 -10.59 0.70 -16.30
C VAL A 126 -11.51 -0.50 -16.56
N LYS A 127 -11.95 -1.16 -15.49
CA LYS A 127 -12.93 -2.24 -15.54
C LYS A 127 -13.77 -2.23 -14.28
N LYS A 128 -15.07 -1.93 -14.43
CA LYS A 128 -15.96 -1.90 -13.28
C LYS A 128 -16.23 -3.30 -12.75
N SER A 129 -16.23 -3.43 -11.42
CA SER A 129 -16.76 -4.58 -10.70
C SER A 129 -17.63 -4.10 -9.54
N PHE A 130 -18.48 -4.98 -9.02
CA PHE A 130 -19.55 -4.62 -8.11
C PHE A 130 -19.66 -5.64 -6.99
N TYR A 131 -19.97 -5.16 -5.79
CA TYR A 131 -20.43 -5.99 -4.71
C TYR A 131 -21.52 -5.24 -3.95
N LYS A 132 -22.76 -5.74 -4.05
CA LYS A 132 -23.98 -5.06 -3.59
C LYS A 132 -24.07 -3.63 -4.16
N GLN A 133 -24.09 -2.60 -3.31
CA GLN A 133 -24.22 -1.20 -3.72
C GLN A 133 -22.89 -0.51 -4.08
N ASP A 134 -21.74 -1.11 -3.76
CA ASP A 134 -20.44 -0.49 -3.95
C ASP A 134 -19.84 -0.91 -5.31
N THR A 135 -19.14 0.03 -5.96
CA THR A 135 -18.57 -0.14 -7.31
C THR A 135 -17.07 0.18 -7.28
N LEU A 136 -16.26 -0.75 -7.76
CA LEU A 136 -14.86 -0.53 -8.09
C LEU A 136 -14.75 -0.06 -9.54
N GLN A 137 -13.89 0.91 -9.82
CA GLN A 137 -13.69 1.50 -11.15
C GLN A 137 -12.57 0.79 -11.92
N LEU A 138 -11.62 0.19 -11.19
CA LEU A 138 -10.37 -0.32 -11.73
C LEU A 138 -10.36 -1.85 -11.87
N PHE A 139 -9.57 -2.32 -12.82
CA PHE A 139 -9.23 -3.73 -13.01
C PHE A 139 -8.17 -4.13 -11.98
N TYR A 140 -8.56 -4.92 -10.98
CA TYR A 140 -7.63 -5.49 -10.01
C TYR A 140 -6.88 -6.65 -10.66
N GLN A 141 -5.55 -6.64 -10.59
CA GLN A 141 -4.72 -7.71 -11.13
C GLN A 141 -5.10 -9.06 -10.50
N GLY A 142 -5.11 -10.14 -11.31
CA GLY A 142 -5.70 -11.43 -10.94
C GLY A 142 -7.21 -11.52 -11.16
N ASN A 143 -7.88 -10.41 -11.52
CA ASN A 143 -9.32 -10.31 -11.72
C ASN A 143 -10.17 -10.82 -10.54
N PRO A 144 -9.84 -10.51 -9.26
CA PRO A 144 -10.70 -10.86 -8.15
C PRO A 144 -12.02 -10.08 -8.26
N PRO A 145 -13.20 -10.74 -8.18
CA PRO A 145 -14.48 -10.12 -8.51
C PRO A 145 -14.90 -9.02 -7.53
N GLN A 146 -14.29 -8.95 -6.34
CA GLN A 146 -14.68 -8.07 -5.24
C GLN A 146 -13.49 -7.23 -4.74
N GLY A 147 -12.49 -7.04 -5.60
CA GLY A 147 -11.23 -6.36 -5.27
C GLY A 147 -10.19 -7.29 -4.68
N GLY A 148 -8.94 -6.81 -4.61
CA GLY A 148 -7.82 -7.56 -4.04
C GLY A 148 -7.70 -7.39 -2.52
N PRO A 149 -6.65 -7.98 -1.91
CA PRO A 149 -6.30 -7.77 -0.50
C PRO A 149 -6.30 -6.28 -0.13
N LEU A 150 -6.81 -5.95 1.07
CA LEU A 150 -7.15 -4.56 1.37
C LEU A 150 -5.93 -3.62 1.46
N PHE A 151 -4.72 -4.15 1.65
CA PHE A 151 -3.49 -3.35 1.64
C PHE A 151 -3.24 -2.57 0.33
N TRP A 152 -3.88 -2.97 -0.77
CA TRP A 152 -3.84 -2.23 -2.05
C TRP A 152 -4.48 -0.84 -1.94
N ALA A 153 -5.42 -0.66 -0.99
CA ALA A 153 -5.99 0.64 -0.63
C ALA A 153 -5.13 1.43 0.38
N HIS A 154 -3.99 0.89 0.83
CA HIS A 154 -3.18 1.48 1.90
C HIS A 154 -1.80 1.93 1.44
N TYR A 155 -0.97 1.04 0.88
CA TYR A 155 0.48 1.28 0.78
C TYR A 155 0.84 2.48 -0.10
N SER A 156 0.20 2.57 -1.26
CA SER A 156 0.38 3.70 -2.17
C SER A 156 -0.24 5.00 -1.67
N TYR A 157 -0.99 4.97 -0.57
CA TYR A 157 -1.80 6.08 -0.06
C TYR A 157 -1.40 6.54 1.35
N LEU A 158 -0.24 6.08 1.85
CA LEU A 158 0.27 6.48 3.16
C LEU A 158 0.72 7.96 3.18
N GLY A 159 1.33 8.42 2.08
CA GLY A 159 1.71 9.81 1.84
C GLY A 159 0.87 10.45 0.72
N LEU A 160 0.57 9.71 -0.35
CA LEU A 160 -0.32 10.22 -1.41
C LEU A 160 -1.76 10.31 -0.89
N ASP A 161 -2.31 11.51 -0.82
CA ASP A 161 -3.67 11.73 -0.31
C ASP A 161 -4.71 11.35 -1.38
N PRO A 162 -5.54 10.31 -1.18
CA PRO A 162 -6.54 9.90 -2.18
C PRO A 162 -7.75 10.84 -2.22
N ARG A 163 -7.94 11.74 -1.24
CA ARG A 163 -9.15 12.57 -1.13
C ARG A 163 -9.22 13.59 -2.26
N GLY A 164 -10.12 13.34 -3.21
CA GLY A 164 -10.26 14.16 -4.41
C GLY A 164 -9.13 13.97 -5.44
N LEU A 165 -8.27 12.96 -5.25
CA LEU A 165 -7.25 12.59 -6.22
C LEU A 165 -7.91 11.86 -7.39
N LYS A 166 -7.70 12.39 -8.59
CA LYS A 166 -8.32 11.86 -9.83
C LYS A 166 -7.34 11.91 -10.97
N ASP A 167 -7.49 10.99 -11.90
CA ASP A 167 -6.93 11.14 -13.24
C ASP A 167 -7.97 10.69 -14.28
N ARG A 168 -7.54 10.49 -15.52
CA ARG A 168 -8.41 10.01 -16.60
C ARG A 168 -8.96 8.59 -16.40
N TYR A 169 -8.44 7.81 -15.46
CA TYR A 169 -8.81 6.41 -15.27
C TYR A 169 -9.74 6.19 -14.07
N ALA A 170 -9.54 6.92 -12.96
CA ALA A 170 -10.38 6.76 -11.78
C ALA A 170 -10.44 7.99 -10.87
N ASP A 171 -11.48 8.02 -10.03
CA ASP A 171 -11.50 8.74 -8.76
C ASP A 171 -10.94 7.83 -7.66
N TYR A 172 -9.68 8.04 -7.27
CA TYR A 172 -8.97 7.14 -6.36
C TYR A 172 -9.52 7.20 -4.93
N GLY A 173 -10.05 8.36 -4.52
CA GLY A 173 -10.74 8.48 -3.24
C GLY A 173 -12.00 7.63 -3.17
N LYS A 174 -12.80 7.60 -4.25
CA LYS A 174 -13.93 6.67 -4.35
C LYS A 174 -13.50 5.22 -4.42
N GLU A 175 -12.40 4.94 -5.12
CA GLU A 175 -11.88 3.58 -5.28
C GLU A 175 -11.50 2.92 -3.95
N VAL A 176 -10.65 3.58 -3.16
CA VAL A 176 -10.17 3.02 -1.87
C VAL A 176 -11.28 2.93 -0.82
N VAL A 177 -12.27 3.84 -0.87
CA VAL A 177 -13.47 3.78 -0.03
C VAL A 177 -14.36 2.61 -0.44
N ALA A 178 -14.60 2.41 -1.74
CA ALA A 178 -15.37 1.29 -2.24
C ALA A 178 -14.70 -0.05 -1.90
N GLN A 179 -13.39 -0.20 -2.14
CA GLN A 179 -12.66 -1.42 -1.78
C GLN A 179 -12.76 -1.73 -0.28
N SER A 180 -12.60 -0.73 0.59
CA SER A 180 -12.73 -0.91 2.04
C SER A 180 -14.14 -1.33 2.46
N LYS A 181 -15.18 -0.73 1.86
CA LYS A 181 -16.58 -1.10 2.14
C LYS A 181 -16.93 -2.49 1.65
N ILE A 182 -16.44 -2.89 0.49
CA ILE A 182 -16.66 -4.25 -0.05
C ILE A 182 -16.01 -5.28 0.87
N ASN A 183 -14.77 -5.05 1.30
CA ASN A 183 -14.07 -5.95 2.23
C ASN A 183 -14.79 -6.08 3.58
N TYR A 184 -15.22 -4.95 4.16
CA TYR A 184 -16.07 -4.92 5.35
C TYR A 184 -17.37 -5.71 5.12
N GLN A 185 -18.09 -5.43 4.03
CA GLN A 185 -19.40 -6.02 3.76
C GLN A 185 -19.31 -7.52 3.53
N TRP A 186 -18.25 -8.01 2.88
CA TRP A 186 -17.98 -9.45 2.74
C TRP A 186 -17.86 -10.13 4.11
N CYS A 187 -17.07 -9.54 5.02
CA CYS A 187 -16.93 -10.08 6.38
C CYS A 187 -18.25 -10.04 7.17
N VAL A 188 -19.08 -9.02 6.95
CA VAL A 188 -20.41 -8.92 7.57
C VAL A 188 -21.36 -9.97 7.02
N ASP A 189 -21.31 -10.22 5.71
CA ASP A 189 -22.14 -11.22 5.04
C ASP A 189 -21.71 -12.64 5.38
N ASN A 190 -20.41 -12.82 5.62
CA ASN A 190 -19.79 -14.07 6.06
C ASN A 190 -20.31 -15.31 5.29
N PRO A 191 -20.16 -15.35 3.95
CA PRO A 191 -20.75 -16.42 3.13
C PRO A 191 -20.16 -17.81 3.39
N LYS A 192 -19.02 -17.89 4.10
CA LYS A 192 -18.36 -19.13 4.51
C LYS A 192 -18.63 -19.49 5.97
N GLU A 193 -19.47 -18.71 6.66
CA GLU A 193 -19.90 -18.94 8.04
C GLU A 193 -18.74 -19.09 9.04
N PHE A 194 -17.64 -18.37 8.82
CA PHE A 194 -16.51 -18.37 9.74
C PHE A 194 -16.89 -17.77 11.09
N LYS A 195 -16.34 -18.33 12.16
CA LYS A 195 -16.63 -17.88 13.52
C LYS A 195 -16.11 -16.46 13.73
N GLY A 196 -16.93 -15.63 14.37
CA GLY A 196 -16.55 -14.31 14.85
C GLY A 196 -16.64 -13.20 13.81
N TYR A 197 -16.69 -13.51 12.51
CA TYR A 197 -16.83 -12.52 11.43
C TYR A 197 -18.10 -11.67 11.62
N GLY A 198 -17.99 -10.36 11.40
CA GLY A 198 -19.13 -9.46 11.49
C GLY A 198 -18.77 -7.97 11.56
N PRO A 199 -19.75 -7.11 11.89
CA PRO A 199 -19.59 -5.65 11.90
C PRO A 199 -18.48 -5.09 12.80
N ALA A 200 -18.06 -5.86 13.81
CA ALA A 200 -17.01 -5.49 14.75
C ALA A 200 -15.79 -6.43 14.68
N ASN A 201 -15.69 -7.27 13.66
CA ASN A 201 -14.58 -8.20 13.47
C ASN A 201 -14.45 -8.52 11.98
N TRP A 202 -13.71 -7.68 11.27
CA TRP A 202 -13.62 -7.68 9.81
C TRP A 202 -12.21 -7.27 9.36
N GLY A 203 -11.91 -7.53 8.09
CA GLY A 203 -10.68 -7.08 7.45
C GLY A 203 -9.86 -8.25 6.93
N LEU A 204 -9.91 -8.43 5.62
CA LEU A 204 -9.12 -9.44 4.88
C LEU A 204 -8.01 -8.74 4.09
N THR A 205 -6.77 -9.14 4.36
CA THR A 205 -5.59 -8.69 3.62
C THR A 205 -4.47 -9.73 3.69
N ALA A 206 -3.42 -9.54 2.91
CA ALA A 206 -2.25 -10.40 2.97
C ALA A 206 -1.58 -10.31 4.35
N SER A 207 -1.28 -11.47 4.95
CA SER A 207 -0.74 -11.59 6.31
C SER A 207 -0.32 -13.04 6.61
N TYR A 208 0.18 -13.30 7.81
CA TYR A 208 0.24 -14.67 8.32
C TYR A 208 -1.13 -15.34 8.29
N SER A 209 -1.14 -16.63 7.99
CA SER A 209 -2.33 -17.46 7.92
C SER A 209 -2.13 -18.75 8.71
N VAL A 210 -3.21 -19.48 8.97
CA VAL A 210 -3.19 -20.76 9.69
C VAL A 210 -2.13 -21.71 9.10
N ASN A 211 -2.02 -21.75 7.77
CA ASN A 211 -1.07 -22.57 7.01
C ASN A 211 0.10 -21.78 6.41
N GLY A 212 0.61 -20.75 7.11
CA GLY A 212 1.80 -20.00 6.70
C GLY A 212 1.51 -18.53 6.42
N TYR A 213 1.44 -18.14 5.15
CA TYR A 213 1.14 -16.78 4.70
C TYR A 213 0.22 -16.85 3.48
N SER A 214 -0.78 -15.98 3.42
CA SER A 214 -1.74 -15.94 2.29
C SER A 214 -2.16 -14.51 2.00
N ALA A 215 -2.57 -14.27 0.75
CA ALA A 215 -3.12 -13.01 0.30
C ALA A 215 -4.64 -12.99 0.51
N HIS A 216 -5.10 -12.92 1.77
CA HIS A 216 -6.54 -12.98 2.07
C HIS A 216 -7.30 -11.81 1.44
N ALA A 217 -8.46 -12.10 0.85
CA ALA A 217 -9.32 -11.10 0.23
C ALA A 217 -10.78 -11.57 0.20
N PRO A 218 -11.74 -10.68 -0.15
CA PRO A 218 -13.15 -11.03 -0.35
C PRO A 218 -13.35 -11.97 -1.56
N SER A 219 -13.21 -13.27 -1.35
CA SER A 219 -13.54 -14.29 -2.33
C SER A 219 -13.73 -15.64 -1.66
N MET A 220 -14.40 -16.58 -2.35
CA MET A 220 -14.61 -17.92 -1.80
C MET A 220 -13.28 -18.68 -1.65
N GLU A 221 -12.32 -18.35 -2.50
CA GLU A 221 -11.00 -18.96 -2.60
C GLU A 221 -10.01 -18.36 -1.58
N GLU A 222 -9.99 -17.04 -1.42
CA GLU A 222 -8.96 -16.33 -0.64
C GLU A 222 -9.38 -15.98 0.79
N ASP A 223 -10.68 -16.01 1.11
CA ASP A 223 -11.14 -15.90 2.49
C ASP A 223 -10.91 -17.23 3.22
N LEU A 224 -9.88 -17.28 4.05
CA LEU A 224 -9.48 -18.48 4.80
C LEU A 224 -9.90 -18.45 6.27
N GLY A 225 -10.84 -17.58 6.66
CA GLY A 225 -11.28 -17.46 8.05
C GLY A 225 -10.30 -16.70 8.94
N VAL A 226 -9.37 -15.95 8.34
CA VAL A 226 -8.31 -15.21 9.02
C VAL A 226 -8.58 -13.70 8.93
N ILE A 227 -8.80 -13.08 10.08
CA ILE A 227 -8.89 -11.62 10.22
C ILE A 227 -7.49 -11.07 10.49
N SER A 228 -7.16 -9.99 9.79
CA SER A 228 -5.85 -9.32 9.90
C SER A 228 -6.06 -7.86 10.30
N PRO A 229 -5.74 -7.47 11.55
CA PRO A 229 -6.11 -6.16 12.09
C PRO A 229 -5.71 -4.97 11.22
N THR A 230 -4.58 -5.03 10.51
CA THR A 230 -4.15 -3.94 9.63
C THR A 230 -5.16 -3.61 8.54
N ALA A 231 -5.95 -4.57 8.06
CA ALA A 231 -6.98 -4.32 7.04
C ALA A 231 -7.98 -3.26 7.51
N ALA A 232 -8.60 -3.47 8.68
CA ALA A 232 -9.55 -2.52 9.23
C ALA A 232 -8.87 -1.25 9.77
N LEU A 233 -7.78 -1.38 10.52
CA LEU A 233 -7.11 -0.23 11.16
C LEU A 233 -6.53 0.72 10.10
N SER A 234 -5.93 0.20 9.04
CA SER A 234 -5.37 1.04 7.98
C SER A 234 -6.45 1.67 7.09
N SER A 235 -7.70 1.20 7.19
CA SER A 235 -8.88 1.79 6.54
C SER A 235 -9.62 2.81 7.40
N PHE A 236 -9.05 3.27 8.52
CA PHE A 236 -9.62 4.32 9.36
C PHE A 236 -10.06 5.58 8.59
N PRO A 237 -9.25 6.14 7.66
CA PRO A 237 -9.67 7.32 6.92
C PRO A 237 -10.83 7.10 5.95
N TYR A 238 -11.13 5.84 5.61
CA TYR A 238 -12.12 5.47 4.59
C TYR A 238 -13.42 4.96 5.22
N THR A 239 -13.30 4.24 6.32
CA THR A 239 -14.40 3.57 7.04
C THR A 239 -14.25 3.74 8.55
N PRO A 240 -14.25 4.99 9.07
CA PRO A 240 -13.87 5.27 10.45
C PRO A 240 -14.76 4.58 11.48
N ALA A 241 -16.08 4.51 11.24
CA ALA A 241 -17.00 3.85 12.16
C ALA A 241 -16.80 2.31 12.21
N PRO A 242 -16.79 1.58 11.08
CA PRO A 242 -16.42 0.15 11.06
C PRO A 242 -15.03 -0.14 11.65
N SER A 243 -14.03 0.68 11.33
CA SER A 243 -12.65 0.49 11.82
C SER A 243 -12.57 0.69 13.33
N MET A 244 -13.26 1.71 13.85
CA MET A 244 -13.37 1.95 15.30
C MET A 244 -14.11 0.81 16.02
N ALA A 245 -15.18 0.28 15.43
CA ALA A 245 -15.92 -0.84 16.00
C ALA A 245 -15.03 -2.09 16.15
N ALA A 246 -14.27 -2.42 15.10
CA ALA A 246 -13.30 -3.51 15.12
C ALA A 246 -12.21 -3.31 16.17
N MET A 247 -11.56 -2.14 16.16
CA MET A 247 -10.52 -1.80 17.13
C MET A 247 -11.01 -1.91 18.58
N LYS A 248 -12.21 -1.39 18.88
CA LYS A 248 -12.80 -1.46 20.22
C LYS A 248 -13.10 -2.89 20.61
N HIS A 249 -13.75 -3.67 19.75
CA HIS A 249 -14.07 -5.08 20.02
C HIS A 249 -12.81 -5.89 20.33
N TRP A 250 -11.79 -5.79 19.49
CA TRP A 250 -10.53 -6.51 19.70
C TRP A 250 -9.86 -6.10 21.00
N TYR A 251 -9.84 -4.80 21.33
CA TYR A 251 -9.20 -4.30 22.54
C TYR A 251 -10.02 -4.53 23.83
N SER A 252 -11.35 -4.53 23.77
CA SER A 252 -12.20 -4.72 24.96
C SER A 252 -12.45 -6.20 25.27
N SER A 253 -12.57 -7.02 24.23
CA SER A 253 -13.12 -8.38 24.37
C SER A 253 -12.13 -9.48 23.99
N MET A 254 -11.09 -9.17 23.21
CA MET A 254 -10.13 -10.17 22.71
C MET A 254 -8.68 -9.88 23.11
N LYS A 255 -8.43 -8.81 23.87
CA LYS A 255 -7.10 -8.24 24.12
C LYS A 255 -6.05 -9.28 24.49
N ASP A 256 -6.37 -10.18 25.41
CA ASP A 256 -5.43 -11.19 25.91
C ASP A 256 -4.94 -12.17 24.83
N LYS A 257 -5.67 -12.27 23.71
CA LYS A 257 -5.35 -13.13 22.57
C LYS A 257 -4.70 -12.36 21.42
N VAL A 258 -5.19 -11.15 21.13
CA VAL A 258 -4.84 -10.43 19.89
C VAL A 258 -3.95 -9.21 20.11
N TRP A 259 -3.65 -8.80 21.34
CA TRP A 259 -2.86 -7.61 21.65
C TRP A 259 -1.58 -7.95 22.40
N GLY A 260 -0.48 -7.28 22.04
CA GLY A 260 0.80 -7.43 22.71
C GLY A 260 1.61 -6.13 22.75
N ARG A 261 2.93 -6.26 22.95
CA ARG A 261 3.83 -5.12 23.19
C ARG A 261 3.84 -4.09 22.05
N PHE A 262 3.64 -4.52 20.81
CA PHE A 262 3.69 -3.66 19.63
C PHE A 262 2.32 -3.42 18.99
N GLY A 263 1.25 -3.54 19.79
CA GLY A 263 -0.13 -3.41 19.31
C GLY A 263 -0.77 -4.76 19.01
N PHE A 264 -1.76 -4.75 18.11
CA PHE A 264 -2.41 -5.97 17.65
C PHE A 264 -1.43 -6.87 16.91
N PHE A 265 -1.52 -8.18 17.13
CA PHE A 265 -0.79 -9.17 16.35
C PHE A 265 -1.26 -9.19 14.90
N ASP A 266 -0.44 -9.79 14.04
CA ASP A 266 -0.55 -9.80 12.59
C ASP A 266 -1.92 -10.26 12.07
N ALA A 267 -2.41 -11.38 12.60
CA ALA A 267 -3.61 -12.04 12.16
C ALA A 267 -4.14 -13.03 13.21
N PHE A 268 -5.39 -13.44 13.10
CA PHE A 268 -5.99 -14.50 13.90
C PHE A 268 -7.17 -15.17 13.19
N SER A 269 -7.50 -16.41 13.60
CA SER A 269 -8.72 -17.12 13.20
C SER A 269 -9.42 -17.63 14.45
N GLU A 270 -10.65 -17.16 14.69
CA GLU A 270 -11.47 -17.70 15.78
C GLU A 270 -12.00 -19.10 15.47
N THR A 271 -12.23 -19.41 14.19
CA THR A 271 -12.67 -20.72 13.69
C THR A 271 -11.64 -21.78 14.06
N ASP A 272 -10.36 -21.53 13.79
CA ASP A 272 -9.26 -22.45 14.04
C ASP A 272 -8.65 -22.31 15.43
N ASN A 273 -9.17 -21.39 16.26
CA ASN A 273 -8.59 -21.01 17.55
C ASN A 273 -7.09 -20.67 17.43
N TRP A 274 -6.73 -19.92 16.40
CA TRP A 274 -5.36 -19.59 16.02
C TRP A 274 -5.08 -18.10 16.29
N PHE A 275 -4.21 -17.83 17.28
CA PHE A 275 -3.86 -16.49 17.76
C PHE A 275 -2.34 -16.33 17.91
N PRO A 276 -1.58 -16.25 16.80
CA PRO A 276 -0.13 -16.17 16.85
C PRO A 276 0.35 -14.85 17.47
N LYS A 277 1.35 -14.92 18.34
CA LYS A 277 2.00 -13.73 18.91
C LYS A 277 3.11 -13.20 18.00
N ARG A 278 2.75 -12.82 16.77
CA ARG A 278 3.66 -12.39 15.69
C ARG A 278 3.24 -11.04 15.12
N TYR A 279 4.19 -10.36 14.47
CA TYR A 279 4.01 -9.06 13.84
C TYR A 279 4.79 -8.99 12.53
N LEU A 280 4.25 -8.31 11.53
CA LEU A 280 4.98 -7.85 10.35
C LEU A 280 5.04 -6.32 10.29
N ALA A 281 6.19 -5.79 9.87
CA ALA A 281 6.37 -4.35 9.73
C ALA A 281 5.40 -3.73 8.71
N ILE A 282 5.17 -4.45 7.61
CA ILE A 282 4.26 -4.03 6.52
C ILE A 282 2.80 -3.99 6.96
N ASP A 283 2.44 -4.67 8.06
CA ASP A 283 1.08 -4.65 8.60
C ASP A 283 0.95 -3.63 9.74
N GLN A 284 1.93 -3.53 10.64
CA GLN A 284 1.89 -2.53 11.73
C GLN A 284 2.07 -1.09 11.22
N GLY A 285 2.93 -0.89 10.22
CA GLY A 285 3.28 0.44 9.70
C GLY A 285 2.07 1.23 9.19
N PRO A 286 1.31 0.69 8.22
CA PRO A 286 0.10 1.30 7.70
C PRO A 286 -0.94 1.59 8.79
N ALA A 287 -1.11 0.70 9.78
CA ALA A 287 -2.09 0.91 10.84
C ALA A 287 -1.80 2.21 11.61
N VAL A 288 -0.55 2.44 11.99
CA VAL A 288 -0.14 3.69 12.66
C VAL A 288 -0.31 4.90 11.75
N VAL A 289 0.22 4.83 10.52
CA VAL A 289 0.24 5.96 9.59
C VAL A 289 -1.17 6.39 9.20
N MET A 290 -2.05 5.44 8.88
CA MET A 290 -3.41 5.73 8.45
C MET A 290 -4.31 6.17 9.60
N MET A 291 -4.09 5.68 10.83
CA MET A 291 -4.73 6.25 12.02
C MET A 291 -4.33 7.72 12.22
N GLU A 292 -3.05 8.07 12.02
CA GLU A 292 -2.61 9.46 12.13
C GLU A 292 -3.13 10.33 10.97
N ASN A 293 -3.16 9.81 9.74
CA ASN A 293 -3.75 10.51 8.61
C ASN A 293 -5.26 10.75 8.79
N TYR A 294 -5.98 9.80 9.40
CA TYR A 294 -7.37 10.01 9.80
C TYR A 294 -7.49 11.15 10.85
N ARG A 295 -6.61 11.19 11.85
CA ARG A 295 -6.66 12.18 12.94
C ARG A 295 -6.30 13.59 12.50
N SER A 296 -5.25 13.74 11.70
CA SER A 296 -4.63 15.04 11.40
C SER A 296 -4.20 15.24 9.95
N GLY A 297 -4.16 14.16 9.16
CA GLY A 297 -3.62 14.19 7.79
C GLY A 297 -2.11 14.44 7.73
N LEU A 298 -1.37 14.17 8.81
CA LEU A 298 0.04 14.55 8.94
C LEU A 298 0.90 14.09 7.74
N LEU A 299 0.89 12.79 7.41
CA LEU A 299 1.77 12.25 6.37
C LEU A 299 1.30 12.68 4.99
N TRP A 300 -0.02 12.78 4.77
CA TRP A 300 -0.59 13.36 3.56
C TRP A 300 -0.13 14.81 3.33
N ASN A 301 -0.25 15.67 4.33
CA ASN A 301 0.17 17.07 4.23
C ASN A 301 1.67 17.20 3.98
N LEU A 302 2.48 16.35 4.62
CA LEU A 302 3.93 16.33 4.39
C LEU A 302 4.26 15.89 2.98
N PHE A 303 3.81 14.71 2.55
CA PHE A 303 4.14 14.16 1.23
C PHE A 303 3.65 15.05 0.09
N MET A 304 2.39 15.51 0.16
CA MET A 304 1.78 16.38 -0.85
C MET A 304 2.38 17.80 -0.86
N SER A 305 3.17 18.19 0.16
CA SER A 305 3.91 19.45 0.13
C SER A 305 5.20 19.39 -0.70
N CYS A 306 5.62 18.22 -1.17
CA CYS A 306 6.81 18.06 -2.00
C CYS A 306 6.59 18.67 -3.39
N PRO A 307 7.41 19.65 -3.84
CA PRO A 307 7.29 20.23 -5.17
C PRO A 307 7.38 19.20 -6.31
N GLU A 308 8.21 18.17 -6.13
CA GLU A 308 8.41 17.08 -7.08
C GLU A 308 7.13 16.26 -7.29
N ILE A 309 6.37 16.01 -6.21
CA ILE A 309 5.13 15.24 -6.26
C ILE A 309 4.04 16.02 -7.00
N LYS A 310 3.95 17.34 -6.77
CA LYS A 310 3.08 18.21 -7.57
C LYS A 310 3.42 18.10 -9.06
N ALA A 311 4.70 18.25 -9.41
CA ALA A 311 5.16 18.18 -10.79
C ALA A 311 4.87 16.82 -11.44
N GLY A 312 5.14 15.72 -10.73
CA GLY A 312 4.87 14.36 -11.21
C GLY A 312 3.39 14.08 -11.42
N LEU A 313 2.53 14.48 -10.47
CA LEU A 313 1.08 14.33 -10.61
C LEU A 313 0.54 15.14 -11.81
N THR A 314 0.96 16.40 -11.96
CA THR A 314 0.60 17.21 -13.14
C THR A 314 1.07 16.56 -14.44
N LYS A 315 2.32 16.04 -14.48
CA LYS A 315 2.88 15.35 -15.65
C LYS A 315 2.10 14.09 -16.04
N LEU A 316 1.50 13.40 -15.07
CA LEU A 316 0.66 12.21 -15.30
C LEU A 316 -0.82 12.56 -15.57
N GLY A 317 -1.20 13.83 -15.49
CA GLY A 317 -2.58 14.29 -15.69
C GLY A 317 -3.49 14.02 -14.50
N PHE A 318 -2.94 14.00 -13.28
CA PHE A 318 -3.71 13.92 -12.05
C PHE A 318 -4.19 15.31 -11.60
N GLU A 319 -5.38 15.32 -11.01
CA GLU A 319 -5.98 16.43 -10.28
C GLU A 319 -5.98 16.11 -8.78
N SER A 320 -5.69 17.11 -7.95
CA SER A 320 -5.74 16.97 -6.49
C SER A 320 -6.13 18.30 -5.83
N PRO A 321 -6.93 18.30 -4.75
CA PRO A 321 -7.28 19.51 -4.01
C PRO A 321 -6.08 20.25 -3.41
N HIS A 322 -4.95 19.58 -3.24
CA HIS A 322 -3.70 20.18 -2.74
C HIS A 322 -3.08 21.20 -3.70
N TYR A 323 -3.45 21.19 -4.99
CA TYR A 323 -2.78 21.97 -6.04
C TYR A 323 -3.70 22.84 -6.88
N LYS A 324 -4.87 23.20 -6.34
CA LYS A 324 -5.84 24.09 -7.00
C LYS A 324 -5.25 25.44 -7.40
#